data_AF-A0A661ZN15-F1
#
_entry.id   AF-A0A661ZN15-F1
#
_cell.length_a   1.000
_cell.length_b   1.000
_cell.length_c   1.000
_cell.angle_alpha   90.00
_cell.angle_beta   90.00
_cell.angle_gamma   90.00
#
_symmetry.space_group_name_H-M   'P 1'
#
loop_
_entity.id
_entity.type
_entity.pdbx_description
1 polymer ?
#
loop_
_entity_poly.entity_id
_entity_poly.type
_entity_poly.pdbx_seq_one_letter_code
_entity_poly.pdbx_strand_id
1 'polypeptide(L)'
;PEMPIPEKVTAIHGISNEDVKDAPTFNEIARSLANEIEGCDLAGYNSIRFDIPLLAEEFLRAGVDIDLSKRKFVDVQVIFMKMEPRTLTAAYKFFAGKELTDAHSAEADTLATYEVLQAQLDRYPNLENDIGKLAEFSAHNRNVDFAGRIIYNEDDVEVFNFGKYKGKPVREVLQSDPGYFGWMMNGDFPLYTKKVLTSIKLDSNKK
;
A
#
# COMPACT_ATOMS: atom_id res chain seq x y z
N PRO A 1 -21.01 1.38 17.47
CA PRO A 1 -21.67 0.77 18.65
C PRO A 1 -20.67 -0.09 19.43
N GLU A 2 -20.57 0.10 20.75
CA GLU A 2 -19.65 -0.58 21.70
C GLU A 2 -18.20 -0.08 21.79
N MET A 3 -17.65 0.57 20.76
CA MET A 3 -16.33 1.22 20.87
C MET A 3 -16.21 2.50 20.03
N PRO A 4 -15.32 3.45 20.40
CA PRO A 4 -15.08 4.65 19.62
C PRO A 4 -14.45 4.34 18.25
N ILE A 5 -15.03 4.89 17.19
CA ILE A 5 -14.44 4.88 15.84
C ILE A 5 -13.24 5.84 15.81
N PRO A 6 -12.02 5.40 15.44
CA PRO A 6 -10.86 6.27 15.35
C PRO A 6 -11.04 7.38 14.30
N GLU A 7 -10.60 8.61 14.60
CA GLU A 7 -10.74 9.77 13.69
C GLU A 7 -10.16 9.51 12.30
N LYS A 8 -9.02 8.82 12.21
CA LYS A 8 -8.39 8.46 10.93
C LYS A 8 -9.27 7.53 10.08
N VAL A 9 -10.09 6.69 10.73
CA VAL A 9 -10.97 5.72 10.08
C VAL A 9 -12.26 6.43 9.65
N THR A 10 -12.82 7.29 10.52
CA THR A 10 -13.89 8.24 10.18
C THR A 10 -13.51 9.10 8.97
N ALA A 11 -12.28 9.60 8.89
CA ALA A 11 -11.80 10.40 7.75
C ALA A 11 -11.75 9.61 6.43
N ILE A 12 -11.69 8.27 6.48
CA ILE A 12 -11.67 7.41 5.29
C ILE A 12 -13.08 7.10 4.82
N HIS A 13 -13.97 6.62 5.70
CA HIS A 13 -15.30 6.12 5.32
C HIS A 13 -16.46 7.07 5.64
N GLY A 14 -16.21 8.17 6.38
CA GLY A 14 -17.21 9.19 6.68
C GLY A 14 -18.26 8.82 7.73
N ILE A 15 -18.10 7.71 8.46
CA ILE A 15 -19.05 7.25 9.49
C ILE A 15 -18.46 7.62 10.85
N SER A 16 -19.13 8.49 11.57
CA SER A 16 -18.73 8.97 12.89
C SER A 16 -19.40 8.15 14.00
N ASN A 17 -18.95 8.36 15.24
CA ASN A 17 -19.64 7.80 16.41
C ASN A 17 -21.08 8.31 16.54
N GLU A 18 -21.35 9.53 16.05
CA GLU A 18 -22.68 10.14 16.09
C GLU A 18 -23.65 9.43 15.13
N ASP A 19 -23.16 9.01 13.96
CA ASP A 19 -23.97 8.34 12.94
C ASP A 19 -24.48 6.96 13.39
N VAL A 20 -23.76 6.30 14.29
CA VAL A 20 -24.06 4.94 14.76
C VAL A 20 -24.48 4.87 16.22
N LYS A 21 -24.73 6.01 16.88
CA LYS A 21 -25.02 6.07 18.32
C LYS A 21 -26.31 5.32 18.70
N ASP A 22 -27.31 5.39 17.81
CA ASP A 22 -28.63 4.77 17.97
C ASP A 22 -28.78 3.54 17.06
N ALA A 23 -27.71 3.13 16.36
CA ALA A 23 -27.72 1.95 15.52
C ALA A 23 -27.62 0.68 16.38
N PRO A 24 -28.25 -0.43 15.97
CA PRO A 24 -28.14 -1.67 16.70
C PRO A 24 -26.69 -2.17 16.72
N THR A 25 -26.35 -2.86 17.79
CA THR A 25 -25.12 -3.67 17.88
C THR A 25 -25.17 -4.82 16.88
N PHE A 26 -24.01 -5.36 16.54
CA PHE A 26 -23.96 -6.56 15.69
C PHE A 26 -24.73 -7.72 16.34
N ASN A 27 -24.61 -7.90 17.67
CA ASN A 27 -25.30 -8.95 18.42
C ASN A 27 -26.84 -8.89 18.26
N GLU A 28 -27.41 -7.68 18.23
CA GLU A 28 -28.86 -7.48 18.03
C GLU A 28 -29.33 -7.90 16.62
N ILE A 29 -28.50 -7.70 15.60
CA ILE A 29 -28.85 -8.03 14.20
C ILE A 29 -28.36 -9.39 13.74
N ALA A 30 -27.43 -10.03 14.47
CA ALA A 30 -26.70 -11.21 14.02
C ALA A 30 -27.63 -12.35 13.57
N ARG A 31 -28.70 -12.64 14.33
CA ARG A 31 -29.64 -13.71 13.93
C ARG A 31 -30.40 -13.38 12.63
N SER A 32 -30.82 -12.13 12.45
CA SER A 32 -31.49 -11.70 11.22
C SER A 32 -30.53 -11.81 10.04
N LEU A 33 -29.32 -11.27 10.20
CA LEU A 33 -28.30 -11.28 9.16
C LEU A 33 -27.90 -12.70 8.77
N ALA A 34 -27.73 -13.61 9.74
CA ALA A 34 -27.43 -15.01 9.48
C ALA A 34 -28.52 -15.70 8.66
N ASN A 35 -29.79 -15.42 8.96
CA ASN A 35 -30.93 -15.94 8.19
C ASN A 35 -30.99 -15.34 6.79
N GLU A 36 -30.70 -14.05 6.64
CA GLU A 36 -30.70 -13.35 5.36
C GLU A 36 -29.63 -13.88 4.39
N ILE A 37 -28.46 -14.23 4.92
CA ILE A 37 -27.35 -14.76 4.12
C ILE A 37 -27.33 -16.29 4.07
N GLU A 38 -28.28 -16.96 4.72
CA GLU A 38 -28.37 -18.42 4.69
C GLU A 38 -28.62 -18.90 3.25
N GLY A 39 -27.79 -19.84 2.79
CA GLY A 39 -27.90 -20.32 1.41
C GLY A 39 -27.14 -19.48 0.38
N CYS A 40 -26.69 -18.27 0.74
CA CYS A 40 -26.01 -17.39 -0.19
C CYS A 40 -24.51 -17.71 -0.33
N ASP A 41 -24.02 -17.64 -1.56
CA ASP A 41 -22.60 -17.44 -1.84
C ASP A 41 -22.29 -15.95 -1.69
N LEU A 42 -21.12 -15.61 -1.14
CA LEU A 42 -20.75 -14.23 -0.84
C LEU A 42 -19.72 -13.72 -1.83
N ALA A 43 -19.99 -12.55 -2.42
CA ALA A 43 -19.08 -11.87 -3.32
C ALA A 43 -18.70 -10.50 -2.76
N GLY A 44 -17.44 -10.10 -2.90
CA GLY A 44 -16.97 -8.78 -2.47
C GLY A 44 -15.61 -8.43 -3.07
N TYR A 45 -15.05 -7.31 -2.64
CA TYR A 45 -13.75 -6.82 -3.13
C TYR A 45 -12.74 -6.84 -1.98
N ASN A 46 -11.73 -7.71 -2.05
CA ASN A 46 -10.83 -8.03 -0.93
C ASN A 46 -11.55 -8.70 0.26
N SER A 47 -12.72 -9.30 0.01
CA SER A 47 -13.60 -9.86 1.04
C SER A 47 -13.09 -11.16 1.64
N ILE A 48 -12.41 -12.01 0.87
CA ILE A 48 -11.83 -13.26 1.41
C ILE A 48 -10.78 -12.95 2.48
N ARG A 49 -10.06 -11.82 2.32
CA ARG A 49 -8.99 -11.42 3.24
C ARG A 49 -9.51 -10.55 4.40
N PHE A 50 -10.66 -9.90 4.25
CA PHE A 50 -11.14 -8.90 5.21
C PHE A 50 -12.56 -9.18 5.68
N ASP A 51 -13.57 -8.94 4.84
CA ASP A 51 -14.98 -8.96 5.25
C ASP A 51 -15.45 -10.32 5.76
N ILE A 52 -15.01 -11.42 5.13
CA ILE A 52 -15.44 -12.77 5.51
C ILE A 52 -14.85 -13.19 6.87
N PRO A 53 -13.53 -13.05 7.11
CA PRO A 53 -12.99 -13.24 8.45
C PRO A 53 -13.64 -12.34 9.50
N LEU A 54 -13.84 -11.06 9.19
CA LEU A 54 -14.49 -10.11 10.10
C LEU A 54 -15.90 -10.58 10.46
N LEU A 55 -16.72 -10.89 9.46
CA LEU A 55 -18.11 -11.32 9.64
C LEU A 55 -18.20 -12.63 10.43
N ALA A 56 -17.32 -13.60 10.14
CA ALA A 56 -17.25 -14.85 10.90
C ALA A 56 -16.91 -14.61 12.38
N GLU A 57 -15.94 -13.75 12.66
CA GLU A 57 -15.58 -13.36 14.03
C GLU A 57 -16.73 -12.65 14.76
N GLU A 58 -17.47 -11.76 14.08
CA GLU A 58 -18.62 -11.08 14.69
C GLU A 58 -19.79 -12.05 14.99
N PHE A 59 -20.07 -13.01 14.11
CA PHE A 59 -21.06 -14.06 14.39
C PHE A 59 -20.67 -14.92 15.60
N LEU A 60 -19.38 -15.30 15.70
CA LEU A 60 -18.87 -16.03 16.86
C LEU A 60 -19.00 -15.23 18.15
N ARG A 61 -18.74 -13.92 18.13
CA ARG A 61 -18.92 -13.02 19.30
C ARG A 61 -20.38 -12.87 19.71
N ALA A 62 -21.30 -12.87 18.75
CA ALA A 62 -22.74 -12.84 18.99
C ALA A 62 -23.32 -14.21 19.43
N GLY A 63 -22.51 -15.28 19.45
CA GLY A 63 -22.98 -16.63 19.75
C GLY A 63 -23.97 -17.17 18.71
N VAL A 64 -23.86 -16.71 17.47
CA VAL A 64 -24.66 -17.16 16.32
C VAL A 64 -23.81 -18.11 15.50
N ASP A 65 -24.20 -19.38 15.47
CA ASP A 65 -23.53 -20.40 14.66
C ASP A 65 -23.97 -20.29 13.21
N ILE A 66 -23.02 -20.05 12.31
CA ILE A 66 -23.24 -19.97 10.88
C ILE A 66 -22.26 -20.90 10.15
N ASP A 67 -22.80 -21.89 9.43
CA ASP A 67 -21.99 -22.78 8.60
C ASP A 67 -21.62 -22.08 7.27
N LEU A 68 -20.54 -21.29 7.33
CA LEU A 68 -19.93 -20.67 6.16
C LEU A 68 -19.07 -21.64 5.35
N SER A 69 -18.78 -22.84 5.85
CA SER A 69 -17.85 -23.80 5.22
C SER A 69 -18.34 -24.35 3.88
N LYS A 70 -19.67 -24.34 3.68
CA LYS A 70 -20.33 -24.80 2.45
C LYS A 70 -20.63 -23.67 1.47
N ARG A 71 -20.28 -22.43 1.81
CA ARG A 71 -20.53 -21.25 0.96
C ARG A 71 -19.35 -21.01 0.05
N LYS A 72 -19.61 -20.49 -1.14
CA LYS A 72 -18.57 -20.02 -2.05
C LYS A 72 -18.29 -18.56 -1.79
N PHE A 73 -17.01 -18.22 -1.87
CA PHE A 73 -16.53 -16.85 -1.75
C PHE A 73 -15.94 -16.41 -3.07
N VAL A 74 -16.47 -15.33 -3.61
CA VAL A 74 -16.00 -14.70 -4.85
C VAL A 74 -15.36 -13.37 -4.50
N ASP A 75 -14.03 -13.32 -4.59
CA ASP A 75 -13.30 -12.09 -4.38
C ASP A 75 -12.95 -11.44 -5.72
N VAL A 76 -13.62 -10.35 -6.03
CA VAL A 76 -13.46 -9.57 -7.26
C VAL A 76 -12.05 -8.99 -7.35
N GLN A 77 -11.40 -8.66 -6.22
CA GLN A 77 -10.02 -8.19 -6.22
C GLN A 77 -9.07 -9.32 -6.63
N VAL A 78 -9.28 -10.53 -6.12
CA VAL A 78 -8.46 -11.70 -6.49
C VAL A 78 -8.63 -12.02 -7.98
N ILE A 79 -9.86 -11.96 -8.50
CA ILE A 79 -10.11 -12.14 -9.94
C ILE A 79 -9.38 -11.05 -10.72
N PHE A 80 -9.56 -9.77 -10.37
CA PHE A 80 -8.88 -8.66 -11.03
C PHE A 80 -7.36 -8.85 -11.04
N MET A 81 -6.74 -9.17 -9.91
CA MET A 81 -5.28 -9.38 -9.84
C MET A 81 -4.79 -10.58 -10.65
N LYS A 82 -5.61 -11.63 -10.80
CA LYS A 82 -5.29 -12.80 -11.62
C LYS A 82 -5.47 -12.54 -13.11
N MET A 83 -6.48 -11.76 -13.49
CA MET A 83 -6.79 -11.43 -14.88
C MET A 83 -5.95 -10.26 -15.40
N GLU A 84 -5.53 -9.35 -14.52
CA GLU A 84 -4.70 -8.18 -14.82
C GLU A 84 -3.37 -8.24 -14.04
N PRO A 85 -2.48 -9.20 -14.35
CA PRO A 85 -1.22 -9.36 -13.64
C PRO A 85 -0.29 -8.16 -13.87
N ARG A 86 0.35 -7.69 -12.79
CA ARG A 86 1.32 -6.58 -12.83
C ARG A 86 2.74 -7.07 -13.11
N THR A 87 2.92 -7.69 -14.28
CA THR A 87 4.21 -8.24 -14.71
C THR A 87 4.66 -7.61 -16.02
N LEU A 88 5.97 -7.64 -16.33
CA LEU A 88 6.47 -7.15 -17.61
C LEU A 88 5.84 -7.90 -18.78
N THR A 89 5.69 -9.23 -18.69
CA THR A 89 5.02 -10.03 -19.72
C THR A 89 3.59 -9.55 -20.00
N ALA A 90 2.82 -9.26 -18.94
CA ALA A 90 1.47 -8.77 -19.07
C ALA A 90 1.41 -7.36 -19.65
N ALA A 91 2.30 -6.47 -19.20
CA ALA A 91 2.43 -5.12 -19.74
C ALA A 91 2.83 -5.16 -21.23
N TYR A 92 3.78 -6.02 -21.59
CA TYR A 92 4.25 -6.19 -22.96
C TYR A 92 3.14 -6.72 -23.87
N LYS A 93 2.38 -7.71 -23.40
CA LYS A 93 1.20 -8.19 -24.11
C LYS A 93 0.12 -7.13 -24.26
N PHE A 94 -0.17 -6.38 -23.20
CA PHE A 94 -1.24 -5.37 -23.19
C PHE A 94 -0.90 -4.14 -24.05
N PHE A 95 0.32 -3.62 -23.93
CA PHE A 95 0.74 -2.39 -24.59
C PHE A 95 1.33 -2.65 -25.98
N ALA A 96 2.22 -3.64 -26.12
CA ALA A 96 2.89 -3.93 -27.39
C ALA A 96 2.22 -5.03 -28.23
N GLY A 97 1.24 -5.76 -27.66
CA GLY A 97 0.56 -6.85 -28.37
C GLY A 97 1.44 -8.07 -28.64
N LYS A 98 2.57 -8.19 -27.92
CA LYS A 98 3.60 -9.22 -28.13
C LYS A 98 3.73 -10.15 -26.93
N GLU A 99 4.11 -11.39 -27.20
CA GLU A 99 4.48 -12.35 -26.16
C GLU A 99 5.98 -12.23 -25.85
N LEU A 100 6.33 -12.24 -24.56
CA LEU A 100 7.74 -12.19 -24.14
C LEU A 100 8.35 -13.59 -24.16
N THR A 101 9.01 -13.95 -25.26
CA THR A 101 9.85 -15.15 -25.36
C THR A 101 11.21 -14.89 -24.70
N ASP A 102 11.82 -15.92 -24.10
CA ASP A 102 13.11 -15.79 -23.37
C ASP A 102 13.10 -14.77 -22.22
N ALA A 103 11.95 -14.67 -21.53
CA ALA A 103 11.82 -13.93 -20.28
C ALA A 103 12.96 -14.34 -19.31
N HIS A 104 13.48 -13.37 -18.56
CA HIS A 104 14.64 -13.49 -17.65
C HIS A 104 16.03 -13.30 -18.27
N SER A 105 16.15 -13.08 -19.58
CA SER A 105 17.38 -12.48 -20.12
C SER A 105 17.33 -10.95 -19.94
N ALA A 106 18.43 -10.37 -19.44
CA ALA A 106 18.49 -8.93 -19.20
C ALA A 106 18.22 -8.10 -20.47
N GLU A 107 18.62 -8.62 -21.64
CA GLU A 107 18.39 -7.99 -22.94
C GLU A 107 16.91 -8.02 -23.35
N ALA A 108 16.25 -9.19 -23.29
CA ALA A 108 14.83 -9.30 -23.63
C ALA A 108 13.97 -8.44 -22.71
N ASP A 109 14.26 -8.43 -21.40
CA ASP A 109 13.53 -7.61 -20.43
C ASP A 109 13.75 -6.11 -20.69
N THR A 110 14.97 -5.71 -21.08
CA THR A 110 15.28 -4.30 -21.44
C THR A 110 14.50 -3.88 -22.69
N LEU A 111 14.51 -4.70 -23.74
CA LEU A 111 13.80 -4.39 -24.99
C LEU A 111 12.29 -4.34 -24.77
N ALA A 112 11.72 -5.32 -24.06
CA ALA A 112 10.30 -5.33 -23.73
C ALA A 112 9.90 -4.11 -22.90
N THR A 113 10.73 -3.69 -21.94
CA THR A 113 10.49 -2.48 -21.14
C THR A 113 10.48 -1.22 -22.02
N TYR A 114 11.41 -1.10 -22.95
CA TYR A 114 11.46 0.00 -23.90
C TYR A 114 10.20 0.07 -24.77
N GLU A 115 9.79 -1.06 -25.35
CA GLU A 115 8.59 -1.12 -26.19
C GLU A 115 7.31 -0.84 -25.40
N VAL A 116 7.23 -1.28 -24.14
CA VAL A 116 6.12 -0.93 -23.24
C VAL A 116 6.04 0.57 -23.03
N LEU A 117 7.16 1.24 -22.75
CA LEU A 117 7.18 2.70 -22.57
C LEU A 117 6.73 3.43 -23.84
N GLN A 118 7.20 3.02 -25.01
CA GLN A 118 6.74 3.60 -26.29
C GLN A 118 5.23 3.48 -26.45
N ALA A 119 4.68 2.28 -26.25
CA ALA A 119 3.25 2.04 -26.37
C ALA A 119 2.42 2.76 -25.29
N GLN A 120 2.97 3.00 -24.10
CA GLN A 120 2.33 3.83 -23.08
C GLN A 120 2.24 5.30 -23.53
N LEU A 121 3.31 5.84 -24.11
CA LEU A 121 3.35 7.20 -24.65
C LEU A 121 2.36 7.37 -25.83
N ASP A 122 2.24 6.36 -26.68
CA ASP A 122 1.26 6.37 -27.78
C ASP A 122 -0.19 6.27 -27.29
N ARG A 123 -0.43 5.50 -26.22
CA ARG A 123 -1.77 5.22 -25.69
C ARG A 123 -2.31 6.33 -24.80
N TYR A 124 -1.45 7.01 -24.04
CA TYR A 124 -1.85 7.98 -23.02
C TYR A 124 -1.48 9.40 -23.45
N PRO A 125 -2.42 10.19 -24.02
CA PRO A 125 -2.14 11.56 -24.48
C PRO A 125 -1.70 12.51 -23.36
N ASN A 126 -2.02 12.18 -22.11
CA ASN A 126 -1.63 12.92 -20.91
C ASN A 126 -0.28 12.48 -20.34
N LEU A 127 0.36 11.45 -20.91
CA LEU A 127 1.71 11.04 -20.55
C LEU A 127 2.71 11.77 -21.45
N GLU A 128 3.26 12.86 -20.94
CA GLU A 128 4.17 13.67 -21.73
C GLU A 128 5.49 12.96 -21.97
N ASN A 129 5.93 12.94 -23.23
CA ASN A 129 7.21 12.35 -23.62
C ASN A 129 8.39 13.26 -23.26
N ASP A 130 8.56 13.50 -21.97
CA ASP A 130 9.65 14.27 -21.37
C ASP A 130 10.18 13.52 -20.15
N ILE A 131 11.49 13.30 -20.08
CA ILE A 131 12.11 12.48 -19.02
C ILE A 131 11.90 13.10 -17.63
N GLY A 132 11.88 14.42 -17.51
CA GLY A 132 11.63 15.09 -16.23
C GLY A 132 10.20 14.84 -15.73
N LYS A 133 9.22 14.99 -16.62
CA LYS A 133 7.80 14.75 -16.30
C LYS A 133 7.49 13.28 -16.07
N LEU A 134 8.10 12.37 -16.83
CA LEU A 134 7.99 10.93 -16.61
C LEU A 134 8.60 10.52 -15.27
N ALA A 135 9.74 11.09 -14.90
CA ALA A 135 10.38 10.84 -13.61
C ALA A 135 9.51 11.34 -12.44
N GLU A 136 8.90 12.53 -12.57
CA GLU A 136 7.97 13.06 -11.58
C GLU A 136 6.70 12.20 -11.48
N PHE A 137 6.09 11.84 -12.62
CA PHE A 137 4.87 11.05 -12.68
C PHE A 137 5.03 9.64 -12.11
N SER A 138 6.22 9.04 -12.25
CA SER A 138 6.53 7.68 -11.73
C SER A 138 7.10 7.67 -10.31
N ALA A 139 7.41 8.83 -9.73
CA ALA A 139 7.93 8.92 -8.37
C ALA A 139 6.86 8.54 -7.34
N HIS A 140 7.20 7.63 -6.44
CA HIS A 140 6.30 7.25 -5.34
C HIS A 140 6.37 8.25 -4.17
N ASN A 141 7.53 8.88 -3.95
CA ASN A 141 7.82 9.84 -2.87
C ASN A 141 8.99 10.75 -3.27
N ARG A 142 9.11 11.91 -2.61
CA ARG A 142 10.29 12.79 -2.68
C ARG A 142 11.46 12.22 -1.88
N ASN A 143 12.01 11.12 -2.36
CA ASN A 143 13.06 10.36 -1.69
C ASN A 143 14.39 11.12 -1.63
N VAL A 144 15.00 11.17 -0.45
CA VAL A 144 16.39 11.62 -0.26
C VAL A 144 17.35 10.45 -0.51
N ASP A 145 16.97 9.24 -0.10
CA ASP A 145 17.68 8.00 -0.40
C ASP A 145 16.86 7.06 -1.31
N PHE A 146 17.53 6.28 -2.16
CA PHE A 146 16.84 5.41 -3.12
C PHE A 146 15.94 4.33 -2.48
N ALA A 147 16.18 3.97 -1.22
CA ALA A 147 15.34 3.01 -0.50
C ALA A 147 14.12 3.64 0.18
N GLY A 148 13.95 4.97 0.07
CA GLY A 148 12.81 5.71 0.62
C GLY A 148 12.72 5.65 2.14
N ARG A 149 13.86 5.48 2.83
CA ARG A 149 13.97 5.49 4.29
C ARG A 149 14.01 6.92 4.83
N ILE A 150 14.48 7.86 4.01
CA ILE A 150 14.54 9.29 4.26
C ILE A 150 13.89 9.99 3.07
N ILE A 151 12.91 10.85 3.34
CA ILE A 151 12.14 11.60 2.33
C ILE A 151 12.12 13.09 2.70
N TYR A 152 11.83 13.96 1.74
CA TYR A 152 11.42 15.33 2.04
C TYR A 152 9.95 15.36 2.45
N ASN A 153 9.63 16.12 3.50
CA ASN A 153 8.26 16.49 3.82
C ASN A 153 7.78 17.66 2.93
N GLU A 154 6.58 18.20 3.21
CA GLU A 154 6.00 19.34 2.50
C GLU A 154 6.81 20.63 2.66
N ASP A 155 7.58 20.77 3.75
CA ASP A 155 8.42 21.92 4.07
C ASP A 155 9.88 21.75 3.58
N ASP A 156 10.15 20.81 2.66
CA ASP A 156 11.49 20.50 2.17
C ASP A 156 12.49 20.04 3.25
N VAL A 157 12.00 19.46 4.34
CA VAL A 157 12.81 18.91 5.45
C VAL A 157 12.99 17.40 5.30
N GLU A 158 14.22 16.91 5.44
CA GLU A 158 14.52 15.48 5.46
C GLU A 158 13.95 14.82 6.73
N VAL A 159 13.00 13.91 6.55
CA VAL A 159 12.33 13.16 7.62
C VAL A 159 12.51 11.65 7.43
N PHE A 160 12.48 10.89 8.53
CA PHE A 160 12.44 9.43 8.44
C PHE A 160 11.07 8.96 7.91
N ASN A 161 11.06 7.97 7.02
CA ASN A 161 9.82 7.41 6.46
C ASN A 161 9.47 6.01 7.03
N PHE A 162 10.13 5.61 8.12
CA PHE A 162 9.96 4.28 8.72
C PHE A 162 10.24 4.28 10.22
N GLY A 163 9.89 3.18 10.88
CA GLY A 163 10.23 2.93 12.28
C GLY A 163 9.57 3.89 13.27
N LYS A 164 10.09 3.89 14.52
CA LYS A 164 9.56 4.71 15.63
C LYS A 164 9.59 6.22 15.37
N TYR A 165 10.46 6.68 14.47
CA TYR A 165 10.65 8.10 14.14
C TYR A 165 10.03 8.50 12.80
N LYS A 166 9.12 7.69 12.24
CA LYS A 166 8.45 8.03 10.99
C LYS A 166 7.79 9.44 11.08
N GLY A 167 8.09 10.27 10.09
CA GLY A 167 7.64 11.66 9.97
C GLY A 167 8.48 12.68 10.76
N LYS A 168 9.48 12.26 11.54
CA LYS A 168 10.32 13.17 12.33
C LYS A 168 11.54 13.66 11.54
N PRO A 169 11.95 14.93 11.69
CA PRO A 169 13.16 15.46 11.07
C PRO A 169 14.39 14.64 11.44
N VAL A 170 15.17 14.23 10.44
CA VAL A 170 16.37 13.40 10.64
C VAL A 170 17.34 14.10 11.60
N ARG A 171 17.58 15.40 11.41
CA ARG A 171 18.50 16.17 12.24
C ARG A 171 18.10 16.20 13.72
N GLU A 172 16.81 16.35 14.01
CA GLU A 172 16.27 16.37 15.38
C GLU A 172 16.46 15.00 16.06
N VAL A 173 16.19 13.91 15.34
CA VAL A 173 16.37 12.55 15.86
C VAL A 173 17.85 12.26 16.11
N LEU A 174 18.74 12.67 15.22
CA LEU A 174 20.18 12.46 15.40
C LEU A 174 20.77 13.23 16.60
N GLN A 175 20.13 14.33 17.01
CA GLN A 175 20.49 15.10 18.21
C GLN A 175 19.89 14.50 19.48
N SER A 176 18.60 14.14 19.44
CA SER A 176 17.84 13.65 20.60
C SER A 176 18.08 12.17 20.93
N ASP A 177 18.36 11.34 19.93
CA ASP A 177 18.77 9.93 20.07
C ASP A 177 20.02 9.64 19.23
N PRO A 178 21.22 10.05 19.69
CA PRO A 178 22.47 9.81 18.96
C PRO A 178 22.76 8.32 18.70
N GLY A 179 22.19 7.42 19.51
CA GLY A 179 22.30 5.97 19.35
C GLY A 179 21.62 5.47 18.08
N TYR A 180 20.58 6.17 17.61
CA TYR A 180 19.85 5.81 16.39
C TYR A 180 20.75 5.82 15.15
N PHE A 181 21.70 6.76 15.08
CA PHE A 181 22.72 6.77 14.02
C PHE A 181 23.52 5.47 13.99
N GLY A 182 24.07 5.06 15.14
CA GLY A 182 24.88 3.86 15.26
C GLY A 182 24.09 2.60 14.90
N TRP A 183 22.84 2.52 15.34
CA TRP A 183 21.93 1.43 14.98
C TRP A 183 21.72 1.33 13.47
N MET A 184 21.45 2.45 12.78
CA MET A 184 21.29 2.43 11.32
C MET A 184 22.59 2.08 10.58
N MET A 185 23.73 2.60 11.05
CA MET A 185 25.03 2.34 10.42
C MET A 185 25.46 0.87 10.54
N ASN A 186 25.14 0.23 11.66
CA ASN A 186 25.46 -1.18 11.92
C ASN A 186 24.36 -2.15 11.43
N GLY A 187 23.14 -1.65 11.23
CA GLY A 187 22.01 -2.45 10.76
C GLY A 187 22.07 -2.76 9.26
N ASP A 188 21.15 -3.62 8.83
CA ASP A 188 20.98 -4.01 7.44
C ASP A 188 20.21 -2.93 6.65
N PHE A 189 20.93 -1.84 6.34
CA PHE A 189 20.45 -0.75 5.51
C PHE A 189 21.31 -0.62 4.25
N PRO A 190 20.73 -0.21 3.11
CA PRO A 190 21.48 0.05 1.90
C PRO A 190 22.60 1.08 2.13
N LEU A 191 23.75 0.84 1.50
CA LEU A 191 24.93 1.71 1.65
C LEU A 191 24.62 3.16 1.24
N TYR A 192 23.76 3.36 0.24
CA TYR A 192 23.33 4.71 -0.16
C TYR A 192 22.53 5.41 0.95
N THR A 193 21.61 4.72 1.62
CA THR A 193 20.90 5.25 2.79
C THR A 193 21.87 5.65 3.90
N LYS A 194 22.88 4.80 4.19
CA LYS A 194 23.92 5.09 5.18
C LYS A 194 24.77 6.31 4.80
N LYS A 195 25.10 6.44 3.51
CA LYS A 195 25.80 7.60 2.95
C LYS A 195 24.99 8.89 3.14
N VAL A 196 23.71 8.88 2.76
CA VAL A 196 22.78 10.01 2.93
C VAL A 196 22.67 10.42 4.39
N LEU A 197 22.45 9.46 5.30
CA LEU A 197 22.35 9.71 6.74
C LEU A 197 23.63 10.37 7.29
N THR A 198 24.80 9.89 6.85
CA THR A 198 26.09 10.47 7.22
C THR A 198 26.24 11.91 6.71
N SER A 199 25.86 12.18 5.46
CA SER A 199 25.88 13.53 4.90
C SER A 199 25.02 14.51 5.71
N ILE A 200 23.77 14.13 6.04
CA ILE A 200 22.86 14.95 6.86
C ILE A 200 23.47 15.26 8.23
N LYS A 201 24.11 14.26 8.86
CA LYS A 201 24.78 14.43 10.15
C LYS A 201 25.95 15.41 10.09
N LEU A 202 26.80 15.29 9.07
CA LEU A 202 27.97 16.15 8.91
C LEU A 202 27.59 17.61 8.62
N ASP A 203 26.56 17.84 7.81
CA ASP A 203 26.10 19.20 7.50
C ASP A 203 25.42 19.88 8.69
N SER A 204 24.87 19.10 9.63
CA SER A 204 24.34 19.62 10.90
C SER A 204 25.42 20.17 11.83
N ASN A 205 26.68 19.76 11.66
CA ASN A 205 27.81 20.21 12.47
C ASN A 205 28.50 21.48 11.91
N LYS A 206 28.06 21.97 10.74
CA LYS A 206 28.62 23.16 10.08
C LYS A 206 27.87 24.46 10.39
N LYS A 207 26.84 24.41 11.24
CA LYS A 207 26.11 25.58 11.76
C LYS A 207 26.42 25.74 13.25
#